data_AF-B0MME0-F1
#
_entry.id   AF-B0MME0-F1
#
_cell.length_a   1.000
_cell.length_b   1.000
_cell.length_c   1.000
_cell.angle_alpha   90.00
_cell.angle_beta   90.00
_cell.angle_gamma   90.00
#
_symmetry.space_group_name_H-M   'P 1'
#
loop_
_entity.id
_entity.type
_entity.pdbx_description
1 polymer ?
#
loop_
_entity_poly.entity_id
_entity_poly.type
_entity_poly.pdbx_seq_one_letter_code
_entity_poly.pdbx_strand_id
1 'polypeptide(L)'
;MIKTIKADGSEKEFLAGMKKRSSEVNAEVEKTVRAIIDDVAARGDEAVKEYTARFDCPDMQYYRVPDEVIQDALTNADPDFVNSMLNAQENITAFHTRQKQNGYMMTDESGCILGQRVRGLDRVGLYVPGGTAAYPSSVLMNAIPAKIAGVGEIIMVTPPMKDGTPNNDILVAAALCGVDKIFMCGGAQAVAALAFGTEEIPKVSKIVGPGNIFVATAKKLLYGTVDIDMIAGPSEILIVADDTANPKYAAADLMSQAEHDKLASSVLITTSQRVADETVKEIERQVADLSRKDIINTSLDNCGAIIVCDDMDKACEIANEIAPEHLEVLAANPLEYIGKLTNCGSLFLGEYAPEPLGDYYAGPNHVLPTSGTARFFSPLSVDSFIKKSSYIYYTRDKLYGAKEDIVRIANRERLTAHANAITVRFED
;
A
#
# COMPACT_ATOMS: atom_id res chain seq x y z
N MET A 1 11.83 -24.58 12.05
CA MET A 1 10.40 -24.95 12.03
C MET A 1 9.57 -23.85 12.69
N ILE A 2 8.35 -23.65 12.19
CA ILE A 2 7.33 -22.78 12.80
C ILE A 2 7.06 -23.20 14.25
N LYS A 3 6.89 -22.23 15.16
CA LYS A 3 6.71 -22.50 16.60
C LYS A 3 5.23 -22.55 16.97
N THR A 4 4.84 -23.56 17.74
CA THR A 4 3.50 -23.62 18.38
C THR A 4 3.57 -23.08 19.81
N ILE A 5 2.68 -22.14 20.13
CA ILE A 5 2.65 -21.37 21.38
C ILE A 5 1.21 -21.42 21.94
N LYS A 6 1.04 -21.37 23.26
CA LYS A 6 -0.28 -21.22 23.89
C LYS A 6 -0.58 -19.76 24.16
N ALA A 7 -1.83 -19.35 24.02
CA ALA A 7 -2.29 -18.00 24.34
C ALA A 7 -2.50 -17.78 25.85
N ASP A 8 -1.45 -17.99 26.66
CA ASP A 8 -1.45 -17.88 28.13
C ASP A 8 -0.68 -16.66 28.67
N GLY A 9 -0.32 -15.73 27.77
CA GLY A 9 0.53 -14.58 28.00
C GLY A 9 1.90 -14.70 27.33
N SER A 10 2.37 -15.92 27.06
CA SER A 10 3.65 -16.16 26.38
C SER A 10 3.66 -15.70 24.91
N GLU A 11 2.49 -15.68 24.26
CA GLU A 11 2.33 -15.15 22.91
C GLU A 11 2.75 -13.68 22.81
N LYS A 12 2.52 -12.89 23.86
CA LYS A 12 2.85 -11.46 23.87
C LYS A 12 4.34 -11.20 23.80
N GLU A 13 5.13 -12.01 24.50
CA GLU A 13 6.59 -11.91 24.48
C GLU A 13 7.13 -12.27 23.09
N PHE A 14 6.57 -13.30 22.46
CA PHE A 14 6.94 -13.69 21.10
C PHE A 14 6.60 -12.60 20.08
N LEU A 15 5.37 -12.07 20.11
CA LEU A 15 4.92 -10.98 19.23
C LEU A 15 5.77 -9.71 19.43
N ALA A 16 6.12 -9.37 20.67
CA ALA A 16 7.01 -8.25 20.98
C ALA A 16 8.44 -8.47 20.44
N GLY A 17 8.96 -9.70 20.54
CA GLY A 17 10.25 -10.08 20.00
C GLY A 17 10.33 -9.96 18.47
N MET A 18 9.24 -10.26 17.75
CA MET A 18 9.17 -10.02 16.30
C MET A 18 9.28 -8.53 15.97
N LYS A 19 8.54 -7.67 16.67
CA LYS A 19 8.57 -6.21 16.45
C LYS A 19 9.96 -5.61 16.70
N LYS A 20 10.67 -6.06 17.74
CA LYS A 20 12.00 -5.52 18.08
C LYS A 20 13.05 -5.79 17.00
N ARG A 21 13.07 -7.00 16.42
CA ARG A 21 14.03 -7.38 15.36
C ARG A 21 13.89 -6.53 14.10
N SER A 22 12.68 -6.09 13.78
CA SER A 22 12.41 -5.15 12.67
C SER A 22 13.01 -3.75 12.91
N SER A 23 13.08 -3.30 14.18
CA SER A 23 13.53 -1.94 14.51
C SER A 23 15.04 -1.72 14.46
N GLU A 24 15.87 -2.72 14.77
CA GLU A 24 17.34 -2.61 14.85
C GLU A 24 17.99 -2.48 13.45
N VAL A 25 17.41 -3.09 12.42
CA VAL A 25 17.85 -3.01 11.02
C VAL A 25 17.69 -1.58 10.44
N ASN A 26 16.85 -0.74 11.06
CA ASN A 26 16.39 0.52 10.47
C ASN A 26 17.46 1.64 10.44
N ALA A 27 18.36 1.71 11.42
CA ALA A 27 19.25 2.86 11.58
C ALA A 27 20.36 2.95 10.50
N GLU A 28 20.99 1.83 10.13
CA GLU A 28 22.01 1.83 9.07
C GLU A 28 21.41 2.02 7.67
N VAL A 29 20.23 1.45 7.45
CA VAL A 29 19.44 1.66 6.22
C VAL A 29 19.10 3.13 6.08
N GLU A 30 18.61 3.78 7.14
CA GLU A 30 18.27 5.21 7.11
C GLU A 30 19.46 6.08 6.71
N LYS A 31 20.67 5.82 7.26
CA LYS A 31 21.87 6.58 6.89
C LYS A 31 22.21 6.44 5.41
N THR A 32 22.16 5.22 4.89
CA THR A 32 22.42 4.94 3.47
C THR A 32 21.39 5.63 2.58
N VAL A 33 20.11 5.53 2.93
CA VAL A 33 19.01 6.12 2.17
C VAL A 33 19.11 7.65 2.17
N ARG A 34 19.45 8.28 3.30
CA ARG A 34 19.68 9.74 3.35
C ARG A 34 20.76 10.18 2.38
N ALA A 35 21.89 9.48 2.33
CA ALA A 35 22.95 9.79 1.39
C ALA A 35 22.48 9.71 -0.08
N ILE A 36 21.70 8.68 -0.43
CA ILE A 36 21.13 8.54 -1.78
C ILE A 36 20.16 9.69 -2.09
N ILE A 37 19.29 10.04 -1.14
CA ILE A 37 18.33 11.14 -1.28
C ILE A 37 19.04 12.47 -1.53
N ASP A 38 20.05 12.78 -0.70
CA ASP A 38 20.81 14.04 -0.80
C ASP A 38 21.56 14.13 -2.14
N ASP A 39 22.09 13.00 -2.61
CA ASP A 39 22.82 12.91 -3.87
C ASP A 39 21.91 13.11 -5.10
N VAL A 40 20.72 12.48 -5.10
CA VAL A 40 19.71 12.69 -6.15
C VAL A 40 19.19 14.13 -6.15
N ALA A 41 19.00 14.73 -4.97
CA ALA A 41 18.61 16.14 -4.87
C ALA A 41 19.66 17.10 -5.45
N ALA A 42 20.94 16.73 -5.37
CA ALA A 42 22.05 17.56 -5.85
C ALA A 42 22.38 17.35 -7.35
N ARG A 43 22.29 16.12 -7.85
CA ARG A 43 22.79 15.73 -9.19
C ARG A 43 21.72 15.23 -10.16
N GLY A 44 20.46 15.12 -9.74
CA GLY A 44 19.35 14.73 -10.63
C GLY A 44 19.56 13.37 -11.28
N ASP A 45 19.31 13.29 -12.60
CA ASP A 45 19.35 12.06 -13.38
C ASP A 45 20.72 11.37 -13.37
N GLU A 46 21.81 12.11 -13.20
CA GLU A 46 23.16 11.55 -13.12
C GLU A 46 23.28 10.57 -11.95
N ALA A 47 22.86 11.00 -10.75
CA ALA A 47 22.88 10.15 -9.56
C ALA A 47 21.92 8.96 -9.70
N VAL A 48 20.73 9.17 -10.27
CA VAL A 48 19.75 8.09 -10.46
C VAL A 48 20.33 7.00 -11.37
N LYS A 49 20.89 7.39 -12.53
CA LYS A 49 21.51 6.46 -13.49
C LYS A 49 22.71 5.74 -12.87
N GLU A 50 23.53 6.42 -12.08
CA GLU A 50 24.65 5.82 -11.35
C GLU A 50 24.21 4.74 -10.35
N TYR A 51 23.19 5.03 -9.52
CA TYR A 51 22.66 4.06 -8.57
C TYR A 51 21.94 2.89 -9.26
N THR A 52 21.20 3.13 -10.35
CA THR A 52 20.63 2.06 -11.17
C THR A 52 21.72 1.16 -11.73
N ALA A 53 22.82 1.74 -12.25
CA ALA A 53 23.95 0.97 -12.75
C ALA A 53 24.62 0.12 -11.66
N ARG A 54 24.71 0.67 -10.44
CA ARG A 54 25.35 0.01 -9.30
C ARG A 54 24.52 -1.12 -8.69
N PHE A 55 23.20 -0.93 -8.58
CA PHE A 55 22.33 -1.83 -7.82
C PHE A 55 21.52 -2.78 -8.70
N ASP A 56 21.17 -2.37 -9.92
CA ASP A 56 20.25 -3.10 -10.79
C ASP A 56 20.98 -3.65 -12.03
N CYS A 57 21.40 -2.77 -12.95
CA CYS A 57 22.07 -3.14 -14.19
C CYS A 57 22.89 -1.97 -14.78
N PRO A 58 24.19 -2.14 -15.06
CA PRO A 58 25.03 -1.08 -15.64
C PRO A 58 24.63 -0.70 -17.07
N ASP A 59 24.09 -1.65 -17.84
CA ASP A 59 23.80 -1.51 -19.27
C ASP A 59 22.30 -1.40 -19.54
N MET A 60 21.62 -0.52 -18.78
CA MET A 60 20.21 -0.19 -19.00
C MET A 60 19.97 0.32 -20.43
N GLN A 61 19.04 -0.31 -21.15
CA GLN A 61 18.72 0.03 -22.55
C GLN A 61 18.02 1.39 -22.68
N TYR A 62 17.11 1.69 -21.75
CA TYR A 62 16.27 2.88 -21.79
C TYR A 62 16.20 3.49 -20.39
N TYR A 63 16.45 4.80 -20.27
CA TYR A 63 16.15 5.48 -19.02
C TYR A 63 14.67 5.80 -18.89
N ARG A 64 14.09 6.42 -19.92
CA ARG A 64 12.63 6.46 -20.16
C ARG A 64 12.28 5.42 -21.20
N VAL A 65 11.35 4.52 -20.89
CA VAL A 65 10.89 3.51 -21.84
C VAL A 65 10.10 4.21 -22.97
N PRO A 66 10.47 4.01 -24.25
CA PRO A 66 9.73 4.57 -25.38
C PRO A 66 8.33 4.00 -25.51
N ASP A 67 7.37 4.81 -25.95
CA ASP A 67 5.96 4.41 -26.09
C ASP A 67 5.80 3.22 -27.06
N GLU A 68 6.62 3.17 -28.12
CA GLU A 68 6.66 2.06 -29.09
C GLU A 68 7.01 0.72 -28.41
N VAL A 69 8.00 0.72 -27.51
CA VAL A 69 8.41 -0.48 -26.76
C VAL A 69 7.27 -0.98 -25.84
N ILE A 70 6.51 -0.05 -25.25
CA ILE A 70 5.35 -0.38 -24.41
C ILE A 70 4.24 -1.03 -25.25
N GLN A 71 3.94 -0.47 -26.43
CA GLN A 71 2.92 -1.03 -27.32
C GLN A 71 3.34 -2.36 -27.95
N ASP A 72 4.62 -2.51 -28.28
CA ASP A 72 5.17 -3.78 -28.77
C ASP A 72 5.08 -4.88 -27.70
N ALA A 73 5.33 -4.55 -26.42
CA ALA A 73 5.15 -5.50 -25.33
C ALA A 73 3.70 -5.99 -25.23
N LEU A 74 2.72 -5.09 -25.34
CA LEU A 74 1.29 -5.45 -25.36
C LEU A 74 0.91 -6.27 -26.59
N THR A 75 1.41 -5.90 -27.77
CA THR A 75 1.08 -6.57 -29.04
C THR A 75 1.63 -8.00 -29.10
N ASN A 76 2.80 -8.23 -28.50
CA ASN A 76 3.49 -9.52 -28.51
C ASN A 76 3.21 -10.38 -27.26
N ALA A 77 2.41 -9.88 -26.33
CA ALA A 77 2.09 -10.59 -25.09
C ALA A 77 1.30 -11.86 -25.35
N ASP A 78 1.44 -12.82 -24.43
CA ASP A 78 0.58 -14.00 -24.39
C ASP A 78 -0.89 -13.58 -24.25
N PRO A 79 -1.77 -13.93 -25.21
CA PRO A 79 -3.19 -13.59 -25.14
C PRO A 79 -3.88 -14.06 -23.86
N ASP A 80 -3.50 -15.21 -23.31
CA ASP A 80 -4.10 -15.76 -22.09
C ASP A 80 -3.71 -14.94 -20.86
N PHE A 81 -2.47 -14.46 -20.81
CA PHE A 81 -2.01 -13.52 -19.80
C PHE A 81 -2.76 -12.18 -19.90
N VAL A 82 -2.86 -11.61 -21.10
CA VAL A 82 -3.61 -10.36 -21.33
C VAL A 82 -5.07 -10.50 -20.90
N ASN A 83 -5.74 -11.60 -21.27
CA ASN A 83 -7.12 -11.87 -20.85
C ASN A 83 -7.24 -11.98 -19.32
N SER A 84 -6.28 -12.63 -18.66
CA SER A 84 -6.26 -12.74 -17.19
C SER A 84 -6.13 -11.36 -16.53
N MET A 85 -5.25 -10.51 -17.06
CA MET A 85 -5.04 -9.14 -16.58
C MET A 85 -6.26 -8.25 -16.82
N LEU A 86 -6.95 -8.40 -17.96
CA LEU A 86 -8.19 -7.69 -18.25
C LEU A 86 -9.32 -8.09 -17.29
N ASN A 87 -9.46 -9.39 -17.01
CA ASN A 87 -10.45 -9.88 -16.04
C ASN A 87 -10.17 -9.34 -14.62
N ALA A 88 -8.91 -9.33 -14.20
CA ALA A 88 -8.51 -8.71 -12.93
C ALA A 88 -8.80 -7.20 -12.94
N GLN A 89 -8.46 -6.50 -14.02
CA GLN A 89 -8.74 -5.07 -14.19
C GLN A 89 -10.23 -4.77 -14.08
N GLU A 90 -11.11 -5.60 -14.65
CA GLU A 90 -12.56 -5.45 -14.54
C GLU A 90 -13.02 -5.52 -13.08
N ASN A 91 -12.60 -6.54 -12.33
CA ASN A 91 -12.96 -6.71 -10.92
C ASN A 91 -12.44 -5.56 -10.04
N ILE A 92 -11.16 -5.19 -10.20
CA ILE A 92 -10.54 -4.08 -9.46
C ILE A 92 -11.24 -2.76 -9.78
N THR A 93 -11.56 -2.52 -11.05
CA THR A 93 -12.31 -1.33 -11.47
C THR A 93 -13.71 -1.32 -10.87
N ALA A 94 -14.41 -2.44 -10.88
CA ALA A 94 -15.75 -2.56 -10.32
C ALA A 94 -15.78 -2.28 -8.81
N PHE A 95 -14.79 -2.77 -8.06
CA PHE A 95 -14.64 -2.50 -6.64
C PHE A 95 -14.34 -1.02 -6.36
N HIS A 96 -13.30 -0.46 -6.99
CA HIS A 96 -12.83 0.90 -6.71
C HIS A 96 -13.79 1.98 -7.24
N THR A 97 -14.55 1.73 -8.32
CA THR A 97 -15.54 2.69 -8.83
C THR A 97 -16.61 3.03 -7.78
N ARG A 98 -16.94 2.07 -6.90
CA ARG A 98 -17.91 2.29 -5.80
C ARG A 98 -17.38 3.24 -4.73
N GLN A 99 -16.07 3.46 -4.65
CA GLN A 99 -15.45 4.36 -3.68
C GLN A 99 -15.47 5.83 -4.14
N LYS A 100 -15.81 6.10 -5.41
CA LYS A 100 -15.75 7.45 -5.97
C LYS A 100 -16.64 8.43 -5.21
N GLN A 101 -16.03 9.46 -4.66
CA GLN A 101 -16.73 10.52 -3.93
C GLN A 101 -17.04 11.71 -4.85
N ASN A 102 -18.25 12.26 -4.69
CA ASN A 102 -18.65 13.50 -5.32
C ASN A 102 -18.47 14.67 -4.34
N GLY A 103 -18.11 15.83 -4.87
CA GLY A 103 -18.22 17.08 -4.11
C GLY A 103 -19.69 17.43 -3.82
N TYR A 104 -19.91 18.33 -2.88
CA TYR A 104 -21.24 18.82 -2.54
C TYR A 104 -21.26 20.34 -2.48
N MET A 105 -22.48 20.88 -2.58
CA MET A 105 -22.78 22.30 -2.46
C MET A 105 -23.99 22.47 -1.55
N MET A 106 -23.88 23.36 -0.58
CA MET A 106 -24.92 23.78 0.34
C MET A 106 -25.28 25.23 0.01
N THR A 107 -26.57 25.46 -0.24
CA THR A 107 -27.11 26.79 -0.58
C THR A 107 -28.25 27.13 0.36
N ASP A 108 -28.43 28.40 0.68
CA ASP A 108 -29.59 28.88 1.41
C ASP A 108 -30.28 30.07 0.70
N GLU A 109 -31.42 30.50 1.24
CA GLU A 109 -32.22 31.60 0.68
C GLU A 109 -31.48 32.95 0.66
N SER A 110 -30.37 33.07 1.38
CA SER A 110 -29.58 34.29 1.42
C SER A 110 -28.58 34.42 0.28
N GLY A 111 -28.51 33.41 -0.60
CA GLY A 111 -27.56 33.35 -1.71
C GLY A 111 -26.15 32.95 -1.29
N CYS A 112 -25.94 32.55 -0.03
CA CYS A 112 -24.66 32.01 0.42
C CYS A 112 -24.48 30.58 -0.10
N ILE A 113 -23.24 30.25 -0.44
CA ILE A 113 -22.85 28.93 -0.93
C ILE A 113 -21.66 28.44 -0.12
N LEU A 114 -21.80 27.28 0.49
CA LEU A 114 -20.70 26.53 1.09
C LEU A 114 -20.57 25.21 0.34
N GLY A 115 -19.38 24.63 0.29
CA GLY A 115 -19.29 23.30 -0.25
C GLY A 115 -17.90 22.73 -0.20
N GLN A 116 -17.79 21.51 -0.70
CA GLN A 116 -16.53 20.80 -0.83
C GLN A 116 -16.40 20.29 -2.24
N ARG A 117 -15.24 20.55 -2.83
CA ARG A 117 -14.84 19.99 -4.12
C ARG A 117 -13.91 18.81 -3.91
N VAL A 118 -14.11 17.76 -4.71
CA VAL A 118 -13.21 16.60 -4.82
C VAL A 118 -12.52 16.64 -6.19
N ARG A 119 -11.20 16.44 -6.23
CA ARG A 119 -10.39 16.36 -7.47
C ARG A 119 -9.28 15.34 -7.33
N GLY A 120 -8.94 14.64 -8.41
CA GLY A 120 -7.72 13.83 -8.50
C GLY A 120 -6.45 14.67 -8.33
N LEU A 121 -5.37 14.01 -7.92
CA LEU A 121 -4.02 14.62 -7.90
C LEU A 121 -3.56 14.94 -9.33
N ASP A 122 -2.78 16.01 -9.50
CA ASP A 122 -2.33 16.41 -10.85
C ASP A 122 -1.32 15.40 -11.42
N ARG A 123 -0.40 14.91 -10.58
CA ARG A 123 0.58 13.89 -10.93
C ARG A 123 0.93 12.99 -9.76
N VAL A 124 1.04 11.69 -9.99
CA VAL A 124 1.46 10.69 -9.00
C VAL A 124 2.56 9.79 -9.52
N GLY A 125 3.39 9.30 -8.61
CA GLY A 125 4.44 8.33 -8.87
C GLY A 125 4.02 6.95 -8.39
N LEU A 126 4.13 5.93 -9.24
CA LEU A 126 3.93 4.53 -8.89
C LEU A 126 5.29 3.86 -8.83
N TYR A 127 5.67 3.39 -7.66
CA TYR A 127 6.84 2.51 -7.52
C TYR A 127 6.38 1.06 -7.71
N VAL A 128 6.94 0.39 -8.71
CA VAL A 128 6.66 -1.03 -8.98
C VAL A 128 7.94 -1.82 -8.72
N PRO A 129 7.93 -2.75 -7.75
CA PRO A 129 9.09 -3.57 -7.48
C PRO A 129 9.50 -4.42 -8.70
N GLY A 130 10.80 -4.62 -8.83
CA GLY A 130 11.40 -5.56 -9.77
C GLY A 130 12.67 -6.20 -9.18
N GLY A 131 13.40 -6.95 -10.00
CA GLY A 131 14.62 -7.66 -9.59
C GLY A 131 14.40 -9.16 -9.45
N THR A 132 14.19 -9.67 -8.22
CA THR A 132 13.99 -11.12 -7.96
C THR A 132 12.62 -11.62 -8.38
N ALA A 133 11.63 -10.73 -8.43
CA ALA A 133 10.28 -10.98 -8.93
C ALA A 133 9.71 -9.70 -9.55
N ALA A 134 8.91 -9.83 -10.60
CA ALA A 134 8.19 -8.74 -11.25
C ALA A 134 6.71 -8.83 -10.89
N TYR A 135 6.08 -7.69 -10.54
CA TYR A 135 4.70 -7.66 -10.06
C TYR A 135 3.80 -6.82 -10.98
N PRO A 136 3.34 -7.39 -12.12
CA PRO A 136 2.36 -6.71 -12.98
C PRO A 136 1.04 -6.43 -12.25
N SER A 137 0.65 -7.26 -11.27
CA SER A 137 -0.52 -7.03 -10.42
C SER A 137 -0.42 -5.72 -9.64
N SER A 138 0.75 -5.36 -9.12
CA SER A 138 0.96 -4.09 -8.43
C SER A 138 0.75 -2.88 -9.34
N VAL A 139 0.98 -3.01 -10.65
CA VAL A 139 0.64 -1.95 -11.61
C VAL A 139 -0.87 -1.70 -11.62
N LEU A 140 -1.68 -2.76 -11.68
CA LEU A 140 -3.15 -2.67 -11.68
C LEU A 140 -3.65 -2.03 -10.38
N MET A 141 -3.17 -2.56 -9.25
CA MET A 141 -3.59 -2.11 -7.91
C MET A 141 -3.23 -0.64 -7.66
N ASN A 142 -2.16 -0.12 -8.25
CA ASN A 142 -1.79 1.29 -8.11
C ASN A 142 -2.46 2.21 -9.15
N ALA A 143 -2.48 1.81 -10.42
CA ALA A 143 -2.89 2.67 -11.52
C ALA A 143 -4.43 2.79 -11.66
N ILE A 144 -5.17 1.70 -11.45
CA ILE A 144 -6.64 1.70 -11.59
C ILE A 144 -7.32 2.71 -10.64
N PRO A 145 -7.09 2.69 -9.31
CA PRO A 145 -7.68 3.69 -8.42
C PRO A 145 -7.24 5.12 -8.74
N ALA A 146 -5.99 5.32 -9.19
CA ALA A 146 -5.50 6.63 -9.64
C ALA A 146 -6.28 7.16 -10.86
N LYS A 147 -6.54 6.31 -11.86
CA LYS A 147 -7.37 6.67 -13.02
C LYS A 147 -8.82 6.98 -12.63
N ILE A 148 -9.42 6.18 -11.74
CA ILE A 148 -10.79 6.41 -11.25
C ILE A 148 -10.90 7.74 -10.48
N ALA A 149 -9.88 8.09 -9.70
CA ALA A 149 -9.79 9.37 -8.99
C ALA A 149 -9.65 10.58 -9.93
N GLY A 150 -9.33 10.35 -11.20
CA GLY A 150 -9.08 11.39 -12.20
C GLY A 150 -7.71 12.04 -12.04
N VAL A 151 -6.69 11.25 -11.69
CA VAL A 151 -5.30 11.72 -11.69
C VAL A 151 -4.89 12.16 -13.09
N GLY A 152 -4.23 13.32 -13.18
CA GLY A 152 -3.85 13.94 -14.46
C GLY A 152 -2.74 13.19 -15.21
N GLU A 153 -1.66 12.83 -14.51
CA GLU A 153 -0.51 12.12 -15.08
C GLU A 153 0.05 11.08 -14.09
N ILE A 154 0.31 9.87 -14.58
CA ILE A 154 0.83 8.74 -13.81
C ILE A 154 2.24 8.40 -14.30
N ILE A 155 3.20 8.55 -13.40
CA ILE A 155 4.61 8.24 -13.65
C ILE A 155 4.94 6.93 -12.95
N MET A 156 5.42 5.94 -13.67
CA MET A 156 5.85 4.68 -13.09
C MET A 156 7.37 4.58 -13.09
N VAL A 157 7.92 4.07 -11.99
CA VAL A 157 9.33 3.69 -11.88
C VAL A 157 9.42 2.20 -11.56
N THR A 158 10.29 1.50 -12.27
CA THR A 158 10.59 0.08 -12.05
C THR A 158 12.06 -0.16 -12.36
N PRO A 159 12.81 -0.97 -11.60
CA PRO A 159 14.19 -1.27 -11.96
C PRO A 159 14.25 -2.05 -13.28
N PRO A 160 15.34 -1.90 -14.06
CA PRO A 160 15.57 -2.75 -15.24
C PRO A 160 15.77 -4.21 -14.83
N MET A 161 15.56 -5.13 -15.78
CA MET A 161 16.00 -6.51 -15.64
C MET A 161 17.53 -6.60 -15.67
N LYS A 162 18.09 -7.74 -15.26
CA LYS A 162 19.55 -7.96 -15.19
C LYS A 162 20.25 -7.80 -16.54
N ASP A 163 19.54 -8.02 -17.64
CA ASP A 163 20.02 -7.84 -19.02
C ASP A 163 19.82 -6.40 -19.55
N GLY A 164 19.37 -5.48 -18.70
CA GLY A 164 19.17 -4.07 -19.03
C GLY A 164 17.86 -3.76 -19.74
N THR A 165 17.01 -4.76 -20.00
CA THR A 165 15.70 -4.56 -20.65
C THR A 165 14.60 -4.24 -19.63
N PRO A 166 13.47 -3.60 -20.04
CA PRO A 166 12.27 -3.55 -19.22
C PRO A 166 11.60 -4.94 -19.14
N ASN A 167 10.88 -5.20 -18.05
CA ASN A 167 10.08 -6.42 -17.94
C ASN A 167 8.78 -6.30 -18.76
N ASN A 168 8.58 -7.20 -19.74
CA ASN A 168 7.44 -7.15 -20.64
C ASN A 168 6.09 -7.24 -19.93
N ASP A 169 5.94 -8.07 -18.89
CA ASP A 169 4.66 -8.23 -18.18
C ASP A 169 4.27 -6.94 -17.44
N ILE A 170 5.25 -6.22 -16.88
CA ILE A 170 5.04 -4.90 -16.29
C ILE A 170 4.63 -3.88 -17.36
N LEU A 171 5.26 -3.91 -18.54
CA LEU A 171 4.89 -3.02 -19.65
C LEU A 171 3.47 -3.27 -20.15
N VAL A 172 3.07 -4.54 -20.28
CA VAL A 172 1.70 -4.96 -20.63
C VAL A 172 0.72 -4.38 -19.61
N ALA A 173 0.97 -4.60 -18.31
CA ALA A 173 0.11 -4.10 -17.25
C ALA A 173 0.01 -2.56 -17.25
N ALA A 174 1.12 -1.87 -17.50
CA ALA A 174 1.19 -0.41 -17.58
C ALA A 174 0.40 0.13 -18.79
N ALA A 175 0.50 -0.54 -19.94
CA ALA A 175 -0.28 -0.21 -21.14
C ALA A 175 -1.78 -0.38 -20.89
N LEU A 176 -2.20 -1.52 -20.33
CA LEU A 176 -3.61 -1.81 -20.02
C LEU A 176 -4.22 -0.81 -19.02
N CYS A 177 -3.43 -0.32 -18.07
CA CYS A 177 -3.88 0.64 -17.05
C CYS A 177 -3.68 2.11 -17.44
N GLY A 178 -3.10 2.38 -18.62
CA GLY A 178 -2.87 3.73 -19.12
C GLY A 178 -1.84 4.53 -18.32
N VAL A 179 -0.75 3.90 -17.85
CA VAL A 179 0.39 4.63 -17.27
C VAL A 179 0.99 5.57 -18.34
N ASP A 180 1.28 6.82 -17.96
CA ASP A 180 1.65 7.85 -18.93
C ASP A 180 3.16 7.86 -19.27
N LYS A 181 4.03 7.59 -18.29
CA LYS A 181 5.48 7.49 -18.49
C LYS A 181 6.10 6.42 -17.60
N ILE A 182 7.09 5.70 -18.13
CA ILE A 182 7.81 4.65 -17.41
C ILE A 182 9.30 4.98 -17.41
N PHE A 183 9.92 4.97 -16.24
CA PHE A 183 11.37 5.16 -16.07
C PHE A 183 12.01 3.93 -15.43
N MET A 184 13.17 3.54 -15.93
CA MET A 184 13.88 2.36 -15.47
C MET A 184 14.83 2.69 -14.31
N CYS A 185 14.27 2.77 -13.11
CA CYS A 185 15.03 2.93 -11.88
C CYS A 185 14.28 2.33 -10.70
N GLY A 186 15.03 1.78 -9.74
CA GLY A 186 14.50 1.19 -8.51
C GLY A 186 14.96 1.92 -7.24
N GLY A 187 14.82 1.25 -6.10
CA GLY A 187 15.37 1.68 -4.81
C GLY A 187 14.98 3.08 -4.32
N ALA A 188 15.80 3.59 -3.40
CA ALA A 188 15.63 4.90 -2.80
C ALA A 188 15.83 6.04 -3.82
N GLN A 189 16.69 5.83 -4.82
CA GLN A 189 16.98 6.81 -5.87
C GLN A 189 15.76 7.13 -6.72
N ALA A 190 14.93 6.13 -7.04
CA ALA A 190 13.70 6.34 -7.79
C ALA A 190 12.65 7.13 -6.98
N VAL A 191 12.53 6.83 -5.68
CA VAL A 191 11.64 7.58 -4.78
C VAL A 191 12.09 9.03 -4.66
N ALA A 192 13.40 9.28 -4.51
CA ALA A 192 13.95 10.64 -4.47
C ALA A 192 13.72 11.39 -5.78
N ALA A 193 13.92 10.74 -6.93
CA ALA A 193 13.69 11.34 -8.24
C ALA A 193 12.22 11.74 -8.44
N LEU A 194 11.27 10.90 -8.03
CA LEU A 194 9.84 11.24 -8.07
C LEU A 194 9.50 12.40 -7.11
N ALA A 195 10.10 12.43 -5.91
CA ALA A 195 9.80 13.42 -4.89
C ALA A 195 10.33 14.82 -5.23
N PHE A 196 11.54 14.91 -5.78
CA PHE A 196 12.16 16.19 -6.15
C PHE A 196 11.88 16.59 -7.60
N GLY A 197 11.66 15.61 -8.48
CA GLY A 197 11.84 15.77 -9.91
C GLY A 197 13.32 15.83 -10.29
N THR A 198 13.62 15.41 -11.50
CA THR A 198 14.93 15.52 -12.15
C THR A 198 14.74 16.14 -13.54
N GLU A 199 15.79 16.14 -14.36
CA GLU A 199 15.75 16.64 -15.74
C GLU A 199 14.71 15.90 -16.58
N GLU A 200 14.64 14.57 -16.50
CA GLU A 200 13.68 13.74 -17.24
C GLU A 200 12.50 13.25 -16.38
N ILE A 201 12.69 12.96 -15.09
CA ILE A 201 11.63 12.44 -14.21
C ILE A 201 10.84 13.62 -13.61
N PRO A 202 9.55 13.77 -13.93
CA PRO A 202 8.79 14.90 -13.45
C PRO A 202 8.42 14.74 -11.97
N LYS A 203 8.55 15.83 -11.19
CA LYS A 203 8.13 15.88 -9.78
C LYS A 203 6.66 15.51 -9.60
N VAL A 204 6.35 14.62 -8.67
CA VAL A 204 4.99 14.15 -8.37
C VAL A 204 4.45 14.71 -7.05
N SER A 205 3.13 14.66 -6.85
CA SER A 205 2.49 15.09 -5.59
C SER A 205 2.38 13.97 -4.55
N LYS A 206 2.32 12.71 -5.00
CA LYS A 206 2.22 11.53 -4.14
C LYS A 206 2.99 10.36 -4.76
N ILE A 207 3.67 9.57 -3.94
CA ILE A 207 4.32 8.31 -4.34
C ILE A 207 3.60 7.15 -3.67
N VAL A 208 3.19 6.17 -4.47
CA VAL A 208 2.49 4.97 -4.00
C VAL A 208 3.20 3.70 -4.48
N GLY A 209 2.88 2.58 -3.86
CA GLY A 209 3.36 1.26 -4.24
C GLY A 209 4.31 0.66 -3.21
N PRO A 210 4.29 -0.67 -3.06
CA PRO A 210 5.10 -1.38 -2.08
C PRO A 210 6.57 -1.39 -2.50
N GLY A 211 7.47 -1.68 -1.57
CA GLY A 211 8.89 -1.83 -1.88
C GLY A 211 9.67 -2.34 -0.69
N ASN A 212 10.94 -2.69 -0.92
CA ASN A 212 11.81 -3.16 0.15
C ASN A 212 12.08 -2.06 1.20
N ILE A 213 12.83 -2.41 2.24
CA ILE A 213 13.14 -1.50 3.35
C ILE A 213 13.79 -0.18 2.92
N PHE A 214 14.57 -0.15 1.83
CA PHE A 214 15.18 1.09 1.32
C PHE A 214 14.15 2.03 0.70
N VAL A 215 13.21 1.48 -0.07
CA VAL A 215 12.09 2.21 -0.68
C VAL A 215 11.16 2.74 0.41
N ALA A 216 10.79 1.90 1.37
CA ALA A 216 9.95 2.29 2.50
C ALA A 216 10.60 3.39 3.34
N THR A 217 11.90 3.26 3.61
CA THR A 217 12.67 4.28 4.35
C THR A 217 12.77 5.58 3.54
N ALA A 218 12.96 5.51 2.23
CA ALA A 218 12.98 6.71 1.39
C ALA A 218 11.63 7.44 1.40
N LYS A 219 10.51 6.70 1.25
CA LYS A 219 9.16 7.24 1.35
C LYS A 219 8.92 7.91 2.70
N LYS A 220 9.32 7.26 3.80
CA LYS A 220 9.25 7.82 5.16
C LYS A 220 10.03 9.13 5.29
N LEU A 221 11.26 9.18 4.78
CA LEU A 221 12.14 10.36 4.87
C LEU A 221 11.69 11.52 4.00
N LEU A 222 11.01 11.23 2.89
CA LEU A 222 10.51 12.22 1.93
C LEU A 222 9.07 12.66 2.21
N TYR A 223 8.39 12.02 3.16
CA TYR A 223 7.04 12.42 3.58
C TYR A 223 7.03 13.88 4.05
N GLY A 224 6.11 14.67 3.47
CA GLY A 224 6.00 16.12 3.69
C GLY A 224 6.65 16.96 2.59
N THR A 225 7.70 16.44 1.93
CA THR A 225 8.17 16.97 0.64
C THR A 225 7.28 16.49 -0.49
N VAL A 226 6.89 15.21 -0.42
CA VAL A 226 5.91 14.55 -1.25
C VAL A 226 4.97 13.77 -0.33
N ASP A 227 3.72 13.59 -0.75
CA ASP A 227 2.81 12.70 -0.03
C ASP A 227 3.15 11.23 -0.32
N ILE A 228 2.75 10.31 0.56
CA ILE A 228 2.90 8.86 0.37
C ILE A 228 1.58 8.16 0.70
N ASP A 229 1.38 6.96 0.17
CA ASP A 229 0.31 6.05 0.64
C ASP A 229 0.50 5.66 2.10
N MET A 230 1.63 5.02 2.40
CA MET A 230 1.98 4.48 3.72
C MET A 230 3.46 4.07 3.77
N ILE A 231 3.94 3.79 4.97
CA ILE A 231 5.28 3.22 5.19
C ILE A 231 5.11 1.71 5.28
N ALA A 232 5.40 1.00 4.18
CA ALA A 232 5.38 -0.45 4.16
C ALA A 232 6.55 -1.03 4.99
N GLY A 233 6.26 -2.06 5.74
CA GLY A 233 7.19 -2.96 6.39
C GLY A 233 7.19 -4.32 5.68
N PRO A 234 7.74 -5.36 6.31
CA PRO A 234 7.62 -6.73 5.79
C PRO A 234 6.15 -7.14 5.66
N SER A 235 5.83 -7.92 4.62
CA SER A 235 4.48 -8.43 4.38
C SER A 235 4.04 -9.43 5.45
N GLU A 236 2.74 -9.47 5.74
CA GLU A 236 2.17 -10.21 6.86
C GLU A 236 0.87 -10.92 6.48
N ILE A 237 0.70 -12.16 6.94
CA ILE A 237 -0.58 -12.87 6.95
C ILE A 237 -0.89 -13.39 8.35
N LEU A 238 -2.13 -13.21 8.77
CA LEU A 238 -2.68 -13.79 9.99
C LEU A 238 -3.91 -14.62 9.65
N ILE A 239 -3.92 -15.89 10.03
CA ILE A 239 -5.07 -16.77 9.87
C ILE A 239 -5.69 -17.00 11.24
N VAL A 240 -7.00 -16.77 11.37
CA VAL A 240 -7.80 -17.16 12.54
C VAL A 240 -8.64 -18.37 12.17
N ALA A 241 -8.48 -19.48 12.89
CA ALA A 241 -9.08 -20.76 12.53
C ALA A 241 -9.78 -21.48 13.69
N ASP A 242 -11.00 -21.97 13.46
CA ASP A 242 -11.67 -22.87 14.43
C ASP A 242 -11.29 -24.35 14.20
N ASP A 243 -11.96 -25.26 14.89
CA ASP A 243 -11.72 -26.70 14.79
C ASP A 243 -12.24 -27.34 13.49
N THR A 244 -12.98 -26.61 12.66
CA THR A 244 -13.49 -27.08 11.36
C THR A 244 -12.56 -26.78 10.21
N ALA A 245 -11.60 -25.85 10.40
CA ALA A 245 -10.64 -25.44 9.39
C ALA A 245 -9.86 -26.63 8.80
N ASN A 246 -9.68 -26.60 7.48
CA ASN A 246 -8.82 -27.53 6.77
C ASN A 246 -7.33 -27.16 6.92
N PRO A 247 -6.50 -27.97 7.62
CA PRO A 247 -5.09 -27.67 7.84
C PRO A 247 -4.26 -27.58 6.56
N LYS A 248 -4.71 -28.22 5.48
CA LYS A 248 -4.06 -28.14 4.17
C LYS A 248 -4.13 -26.74 3.59
N TYR A 249 -5.27 -26.06 3.75
CA TYR A 249 -5.49 -24.70 3.25
C TYR A 249 -4.71 -23.70 4.11
N ALA A 250 -4.85 -23.76 5.44
CA ALA A 250 -4.06 -22.95 6.36
C ALA A 250 -2.56 -23.05 6.10
N ALA A 251 -2.03 -24.25 5.84
CA ALA A 251 -0.62 -24.44 5.48
C ALA A 251 -0.23 -23.75 4.16
N ALA A 252 -1.08 -23.85 3.14
CA ALA A 252 -0.85 -23.21 1.84
C ALA A 252 -0.86 -21.68 1.95
N ASP A 253 -1.84 -21.13 2.66
CA ASP A 253 -2.02 -19.68 2.83
C ASP A 253 -0.92 -19.08 3.73
N LEU A 254 -0.44 -19.78 4.77
CA LEU A 254 0.74 -19.33 5.52
C LEU A 254 1.99 -19.26 4.63
N MET A 255 2.14 -20.19 3.68
CA MET A 255 3.28 -20.24 2.78
C MET A 255 3.19 -19.23 1.62
N SER A 256 1.99 -18.85 1.18
CA SER A 256 1.82 -17.83 0.11
C SER A 256 2.49 -16.54 0.51
N GLN A 257 2.32 -16.09 1.76
CA GLN A 257 3.01 -14.90 2.23
C GLN A 257 4.50 -15.15 2.51
N ALA A 258 4.86 -16.32 3.05
CA ALA A 258 6.23 -16.63 3.43
C ALA A 258 7.21 -16.69 2.24
N GLU A 259 6.72 -16.88 1.01
CA GLU A 259 7.57 -16.90 -0.18
C GLU A 259 7.96 -15.51 -0.73
N HIS A 260 7.35 -14.44 -0.22
CA HIS A 260 7.64 -13.07 -0.65
C HIS A 260 9.00 -12.59 -0.15
N ASP A 261 9.29 -12.75 1.14
CA ASP A 261 10.53 -12.27 1.75
C ASP A 261 10.91 -13.10 3.00
N LYS A 262 12.22 -13.18 3.30
CA LYS A 262 12.73 -13.89 4.49
C LYS A 262 12.27 -13.27 5.82
N LEU A 263 11.80 -12.03 5.79
CA LEU A 263 11.27 -11.29 6.92
C LEU A 263 9.73 -11.25 6.94
N ALA A 264 9.05 -11.82 5.94
CA ALA A 264 7.60 -11.93 5.94
C ALA A 264 7.12 -12.70 7.18
N SER A 265 5.98 -12.31 7.74
CA SER A 265 5.40 -12.95 8.92
C SER A 265 4.13 -13.72 8.57
N SER A 266 4.08 -14.99 8.97
CA SER A 266 2.93 -15.87 8.77
C SER A 266 2.50 -16.47 10.10
N VAL A 267 1.33 -16.06 10.59
CA VAL A 267 0.84 -16.47 11.90
C VAL A 267 -0.52 -17.16 11.77
N LEU A 268 -0.68 -18.31 12.42
CA LEU A 268 -1.98 -18.97 12.61
C LEU A 268 -2.39 -18.83 14.06
N ILE A 269 -3.61 -18.36 14.32
CA ILE A 269 -4.26 -18.43 15.63
C ILE A 269 -5.41 -19.42 15.51
N THR A 270 -5.43 -20.45 16.35
CA THR A 270 -6.49 -21.45 16.30
C THR A 270 -7.00 -21.85 17.68
N THR A 271 -8.25 -22.29 17.74
CA THR A 271 -8.85 -22.90 18.94
C THR A 271 -8.59 -24.40 19.04
N SER A 272 -7.94 -24.98 18.02
CA SER A 272 -7.81 -26.44 17.88
C SER A 272 -6.37 -26.89 17.82
N GLN A 273 -5.95 -27.67 18.82
CA GLN A 273 -4.63 -28.32 18.81
C GLN A 273 -4.49 -29.25 17.60
N ARG A 274 -5.57 -29.87 17.14
CA ARG A 274 -5.58 -30.71 15.93
C ARG A 274 -5.19 -29.89 14.71
N VAL A 275 -5.84 -28.74 14.51
CA VAL A 275 -5.56 -27.85 13.36
C VAL A 275 -4.11 -27.35 13.43
N ALA A 276 -3.63 -26.97 14.61
CA ALA A 276 -2.24 -26.58 14.80
C ALA A 276 -1.25 -27.68 14.37
N ASP A 277 -1.38 -28.88 14.93
CA ASP A 277 -0.45 -29.99 14.69
C ASP A 277 -0.50 -30.50 13.25
N GLU A 278 -1.68 -30.55 12.65
CA GLU A 278 -1.86 -30.99 11.26
C GLU A 278 -1.37 -29.94 10.26
N THR A 279 -1.49 -28.65 10.58
CA THR A 279 -0.97 -27.56 9.72
C THR A 279 0.56 -27.64 9.62
N VAL A 280 1.26 -27.92 10.73
CA VAL A 280 2.72 -28.11 10.71
C VAL A 280 3.13 -29.23 9.75
N LYS A 281 2.43 -30.37 9.80
CA LYS A 281 2.71 -31.52 8.91
C LYS A 281 2.44 -31.17 7.45
N GLU A 282 1.37 -30.41 7.18
CA GLU A 282 1.05 -29.98 5.82
C GLU A 282 2.04 -28.96 5.27
N ILE A 283 2.56 -28.04 6.09
CA ILE A 283 3.68 -27.16 5.71
C ILE A 283 4.88 -27.99 5.29
N GLU A 284 5.33 -28.93 6.13
CA GLU A 284 6.48 -29.80 5.84
C GLU A 284 6.30 -30.61 4.55
N ARG A 285 5.07 -31.09 4.32
CA ARG A 285 4.72 -31.87 3.12
C ARG A 285 4.74 -31.02 1.85
N GLN A 286 4.10 -29.85 1.89
CA GLN A 286 3.88 -29.03 0.70
C GLN A 286 5.13 -28.23 0.31
N VAL A 287 5.89 -27.72 1.28
CA VAL A 287 7.07 -26.89 1.02
C VAL A 287 8.16 -27.63 0.21
N ALA A 288 8.19 -28.96 0.26
CA ALA A 288 9.17 -29.78 -0.45
C ALA A 288 9.12 -29.59 -1.97
N ASP A 289 7.93 -29.32 -2.52
CA ASP A 289 7.67 -29.19 -3.95
C ASP A 289 7.70 -27.73 -4.45
N LEU A 290 7.85 -26.75 -3.55
CA LEU A 290 7.83 -25.33 -3.88
C LEU A 290 9.21 -24.80 -4.29
N SER A 291 9.25 -24.00 -5.35
CA SER A 291 10.50 -23.46 -5.92
C SER A 291 11.22 -22.49 -4.98
N ARG A 292 10.48 -21.80 -4.09
CA ARG A 292 10.98 -20.82 -3.12
C ARG A 292 11.11 -21.36 -1.69
N LYS A 293 11.18 -22.68 -1.52
CA LYS A 293 11.24 -23.34 -0.20
C LYS A 293 12.27 -22.78 0.77
N ASP A 294 13.43 -22.33 0.29
CA ASP A 294 14.47 -21.78 1.18
C ASP A 294 14.06 -20.43 1.79
N ILE A 295 13.33 -19.61 1.03
CA ILE A 295 12.76 -18.33 1.52
C ILE A 295 11.64 -18.63 2.49
N ILE A 296 10.70 -19.52 2.12
CA ILE A 296 9.58 -19.96 2.95
C ILE A 296 10.09 -20.47 4.31
N ASN A 297 11.02 -21.43 4.31
CA ASN A 297 11.56 -21.99 5.54
C ASN A 297 12.25 -20.92 6.40
N THR A 298 12.98 -19.98 5.78
CA THR A 298 13.63 -18.89 6.53
C THR A 298 12.61 -17.94 7.16
N SER A 299 11.55 -17.57 6.44
CA SER A 299 10.46 -16.72 6.94
C SER A 299 9.74 -17.40 8.10
N LEU A 300 9.29 -18.65 7.91
CA LEU A 300 8.56 -19.40 8.94
C LEU A 300 9.40 -19.63 10.21
N ASP A 301 10.71 -19.83 10.08
CA ASP A 301 11.60 -20.04 11.22
C ASP A 301 11.82 -18.78 12.05
N ASN A 302 11.88 -17.63 11.39
CA ASN A 302 12.19 -16.35 12.03
C ASN A 302 10.93 -15.63 12.54
N CYS A 303 9.87 -15.65 11.74
CA CYS A 303 8.69 -14.80 11.85
C CYS A 303 7.36 -15.58 11.77
N GLY A 304 7.42 -16.92 11.73
CA GLY A 304 6.24 -17.77 11.75
C GLY A 304 5.83 -18.21 13.16
N ALA A 305 4.52 -18.30 13.41
CA ALA A 305 3.99 -18.89 14.64
C ALA A 305 2.61 -19.52 14.47
N ILE A 306 2.33 -20.52 15.29
CA ILE A 306 0.99 -21.05 15.53
C ILE A 306 0.65 -20.77 16.99
N ILE A 307 -0.45 -20.09 17.25
CA ILE A 307 -0.94 -19.72 18.57
C ILE A 307 -2.23 -20.48 18.82
N VAL A 308 -2.23 -21.35 19.83
CA VAL A 308 -3.42 -22.10 20.26
C VAL A 308 -4.08 -21.34 21.40
N CYS A 309 -5.35 -20.98 21.25
CA CYS A 309 -6.14 -20.24 22.23
C CYS A 309 -7.42 -20.99 22.60
N ASP A 310 -8.13 -20.53 23.63
CA ASP A 310 -9.27 -21.27 24.19
C ASP A 310 -10.53 -21.14 23.33
N ASP A 311 -10.75 -19.97 22.71
CA ASP A 311 -11.94 -19.67 21.92
C ASP A 311 -11.70 -18.62 20.83
N MET A 312 -12.67 -18.48 19.93
CA MET A 312 -12.58 -17.57 18.78
C MET A 312 -12.67 -16.09 19.17
N ASP A 313 -13.27 -15.77 20.32
CA ASP A 313 -13.27 -14.40 20.84
C ASP A 313 -11.85 -13.98 21.22
N LYS A 314 -11.13 -14.88 21.90
CA LYS A 314 -9.73 -14.67 22.21
C LYS A 314 -8.86 -14.58 20.97
N ALA A 315 -9.14 -15.41 19.95
CA ALA A 315 -8.44 -15.33 18.67
C ALA A 315 -8.63 -13.96 17.99
N CYS A 316 -9.87 -13.44 18.00
CA CYS A 316 -10.18 -12.11 17.46
C CYS A 316 -9.49 -10.98 18.25
N GLU A 317 -9.43 -11.08 19.58
CA GLU A 317 -8.69 -10.12 20.42
C GLU A 317 -7.21 -10.04 20.03
N ILE A 318 -6.56 -11.19 19.90
CA ILE A 318 -5.14 -11.27 19.53
C ILE A 318 -4.95 -10.75 18.10
N ALA A 319 -5.83 -11.09 17.16
CA ALA A 319 -5.78 -10.57 15.80
C ALA A 319 -5.87 -9.04 15.75
N ASN A 320 -6.80 -8.45 16.51
CA ASN A 320 -6.92 -7.01 16.67
C ASN A 320 -5.70 -6.36 17.36
N GLU A 321 -5.00 -7.10 18.22
CA GLU A 321 -3.75 -6.66 18.85
C GLU A 321 -2.56 -6.68 17.87
N ILE A 322 -2.54 -7.64 16.96
CA ILE A 322 -1.53 -7.74 15.91
C ILE A 322 -1.77 -6.64 14.87
N ALA A 323 -3.02 -6.43 14.46
CA ALA A 323 -3.43 -5.54 13.38
C ALA A 323 -2.71 -5.86 12.05
N PRO A 324 -2.89 -7.07 11.52
CA PRO A 324 -2.13 -7.59 10.39
C PRO A 324 -2.47 -6.87 9.07
N GLU A 325 -1.57 -7.01 8.10
CA GLU A 325 -1.81 -6.63 6.71
C GLU A 325 -2.97 -7.45 6.10
N HIS A 326 -2.83 -8.77 6.06
CA HIS A 326 -3.87 -9.72 5.62
C HIS A 326 -4.41 -10.52 6.80
N LEU A 327 -5.74 -10.65 6.90
CA LEU A 327 -6.42 -11.44 7.91
C LEU A 327 -7.38 -12.42 7.27
N GLU A 328 -7.17 -13.72 7.46
CA GLU A 328 -8.08 -14.76 7.03
C GLU A 328 -8.87 -15.34 8.21
N VAL A 329 -10.11 -15.75 7.95
CA VAL A 329 -10.94 -16.47 8.92
C VAL A 329 -11.39 -17.80 8.32
N LEU A 330 -10.76 -18.88 8.79
CA LEU A 330 -11.08 -20.26 8.43
C LEU A 330 -11.94 -20.87 9.53
N ALA A 331 -13.25 -20.68 9.43
CA ALA A 331 -14.21 -21.13 10.43
C ALA A 331 -15.49 -21.65 9.79
N ALA A 332 -16.32 -22.37 10.55
CA ALA A 332 -17.60 -22.88 10.06
C ALA A 332 -18.54 -21.75 9.60
N ASN A 333 -18.60 -20.66 10.39
CA ASN A 333 -19.40 -19.47 10.10
C ASN A 333 -18.52 -18.21 10.11
N PRO A 334 -17.69 -17.98 9.07
CA PRO A 334 -16.66 -16.94 9.11
C PRO A 334 -17.24 -15.51 9.15
N LEU A 335 -18.44 -15.31 8.60
CA LEU A 335 -19.13 -14.01 8.60
C LEU A 335 -19.53 -13.52 9.99
N GLU A 336 -19.64 -14.39 11.00
CA GLU A 336 -19.97 -14.00 12.38
C GLU A 336 -18.90 -13.11 13.02
N TYR A 337 -17.66 -13.17 12.52
CA TYR A 337 -16.50 -12.48 13.07
C TYR A 337 -16.24 -11.11 12.45
N ILE A 338 -16.93 -10.75 11.35
CA ILE A 338 -16.66 -9.50 10.61
C ILE A 338 -16.78 -8.25 11.50
N GLY A 339 -17.72 -8.24 12.44
CA GLY A 339 -17.90 -7.12 13.38
C GLY A 339 -16.94 -7.12 14.57
N LYS A 340 -16.25 -8.24 14.82
CA LYS A 340 -15.28 -8.40 15.92
C LYS A 340 -13.85 -8.07 15.48
N LEU A 341 -13.55 -8.19 14.19
CA LEU A 341 -12.23 -7.91 13.61
C LEU A 341 -12.17 -6.45 13.16
N THR A 342 -11.54 -5.63 13.98
CA THR A 342 -11.52 -4.15 13.88
C THR A 342 -10.24 -3.60 13.28
N ASN A 343 -9.11 -4.32 13.36
CA ASN A 343 -7.84 -3.89 12.82
C ASN A 343 -7.26 -4.96 11.88
N CYS A 344 -7.36 -4.73 10.58
CA CYS A 344 -6.67 -5.49 9.53
C CYS A 344 -6.62 -4.65 8.25
N GLY A 345 -5.63 -4.87 7.39
CA GLY A 345 -5.58 -4.22 6.08
C GLY A 345 -6.69 -4.77 5.16
N SER A 346 -6.67 -6.09 4.93
CA SER A 346 -7.71 -6.81 4.17
C SER A 346 -8.19 -8.03 4.95
N LEU A 347 -9.50 -8.27 4.90
CA LEU A 347 -10.18 -9.36 5.60
C LEU A 347 -10.75 -10.36 4.59
N PHE A 348 -10.39 -11.62 4.78
CA PHE A 348 -10.77 -12.74 3.94
C PHE A 348 -11.56 -13.76 4.77
N LEU A 349 -12.70 -14.23 4.26
CA LEU A 349 -13.70 -14.95 5.06
C LEU A 349 -14.07 -16.28 4.38
N GLY A 350 -13.69 -17.40 5.01
CA GLY A 350 -14.00 -18.75 4.58
C GLY A 350 -12.93 -19.40 3.69
N GLU A 351 -13.04 -20.72 3.50
CA GLU A 351 -12.02 -21.57 2.86
C GLU A 351 -11.74 -21.28 1.38
N TYR A 352 -12.58 -20.49 0.71
CA TYR A 352 -12.44 -20.17 -0.72
C TYR A 352 -12.07 -18.72 -0.99
N ALA A 353 -11.61 -18.01 0.05
CA ALA A 353 -11.10 -16.65 -0.07
C ALA A 353 -9.64 -16.60 0.43
N PRO A 354 -8.69 -17.30 -0.19
CA PRO A 354 -7.29 -17.21 0.23
C PRO A 354 -6.71 -15.85 -0.19
N GLU A 355 -5.68 -15.36 0.51
CA GLU A 355 -4.97 -14.11 0.24
C GLU A 355 -4.66 -13.88 -1.26
N PRO A 356 -4.12 -14.85 -2.02
CA PRO A 356 -3.83 -14.68 -3.44
C PRO A 356 -5.04 -14.24 -4.29
N LEU A 357 -6.26 -14.59 -3.89
CA LEU A 357 -7.48 -14.12 -4.56
C LEU A 357 -7.58 -12.58 -4.50
N GLY A 358 -7.25 -11.98 -3.36
CA GLY A 358 -7.20 -10.53 -3.17
C GLY A 358 -6.02 -9.89 -3.88
N ASP A 359 -4.86 -10.54 -3.84
CA ASP A 359 -3.63 -10.01 -4.43
C ASP A 359 -3.68 -9.84 -5.94
N TYR A 360 -4.49 -10.66 -6.60
CA TYR A 360 -4.50 -10.71 -8.06
C TYR A 360 -5.83 -10.33 -8.68
N TYR A 361 -6.99 -10.70 -8.11
CA TYR A 361 -8.19 -10.87 -8.93
C TYR A 361 -9.49 -10.30 -8.37
N ALA A 362 -9.81 -10.45 -7.08
CA ALA A 362 -11.17 -10.22 -6.57
C ALA A 362 -11.63 -8.76 -6.59
N GLY A 363 -10.69 -7.81 -6.48
CA GLY A 363 -10.97 -6.38 -6.63
C GLY A 363 -10.48 -5.46 -5.53
N PRO A 364 -10.49 -5.84 -4.23
CA PRO A 364 -9.81 -5.08 -3.17
C PRO A 364 -8.31 -4.89 -3.47
N ASN A 365 -7.70 -3.90 -2.82
CA ASN A 365 -6.32 -3.50 -3.11
C ASN A 365 -5.31 -4.26 -2.25
N HIS A 366 -4.23 -4.77 -2.84
CA HIS A 366 -3.15 -5.44 -2.10
C HIS A 366 -2.06 -4.51 -1.57
N VAL A 367 -2.14 -3.21 -1.86
CA VAL A 367 -1.22 -2.23 -1.27
C VAL A 367 -1.78 -1.87 0.11
N LEU A 368 -1.33 -2.63 1.10
CA LEU A 368 -1.93 -2.69 2.42
C LEU A 368 -0.99 -2.21 3.53
N PRO A 369 -1.54 -1.73 4.66
CA PRO A 369 -0.74 -1.32 5.80
C PRO A 369 -0.22 -2.54 6.57
N THR A 370 1.09 -2.60 6.73
CA THR A 370 1.81 -3.69 7.41
C THR A 370 2.25 -3.29 8.82
N SER A 371 2.86 -4.22 9.56
CA SER A 371 3.58 -3.98 10.82
C SER A 371 2.73 -3.33 11.90
N GLY A 372 1.46 -3.72 11.98
CA GLY A 372 0.49 -3.20 12.94
C GLY A 372 -0.07 -1.81 12.59
N THR A 373 0.25 -1.26 11.42
CA THR A 373 -0.21 0.08 11.02
C THR A 373 -1.64 0.08 10.47
N ALA A 374 -2.24 -1.08 10.24
CA ALA A 374 -3.67 -1.23 9.92
C ALA A 374 -4.61 -0.65 10.99
N ARG A 375 -4.07 -0.29 12.17
CA ARG A 375 -4.78 0.45 13.22
C ARG A 375 -5.14 1.88 12.83
N PHE A 376 -4.43 2.48 11.87
CA PHE A 376 -4.59 3.89 11.53
C PHE A 376 -4.35 4.21 10.04
N PHE A 377 -3.69 3.34 9.28
CA PHE A 377 -3.67 3.40 7.83
C PHE A 377 -4.75 2.51 7.23
N SER A 378 -5.18 2.88 6.02
CA SER A 378 -6.13 2.12 5.22
C SER A 378 -5.44 1.55 3.98
N PRO A 379 -6.02 0.51 3.35
CA PRO A 379 -5.62 0.07 2.02
C PRO A 379 -5.58 1.23 1.02
N LEU A 380 -4.71 1.12 0.03
CA LEU A 380 -4.72 2.04 -1.11
C LEU A 380 -6.11 2.00 -1.78
N SER A 381 -6.65 3.18 -2.08
CA SER A 381 -8.02 3.34 -2.58
C SER A 381 -8.14 4.56 -3.48
N VAL A 382 -9.31 4.79 -4.08
CA VAL A 382 -9.59 6.03 -4.82
C VAL A 382 -9.35 7.28 -3.97
N ASP A 383 -9.68 7.20 -2.67
CA ASP A 383 -9.50 8.31 -1.72
C ASP A 383 -8.02 8.66 -1.49
N SER A 384 -7.10 7.72 -1.73
CA SER A 384 -5.65 7.96 -1.66
C SER A 384 -5.15 8.92 -2.75
N PHE A 385 -5.94 9.13 -3.81
CA PHE A 385 -5.55 9.89 -5.01
C PHE A 385 -6.37 11.17 -5.22
N ILE A 386 -7.13 11.62 -4.21
CA ILE A 386 -7.94 12.84 -4.31
C ILE A 386 -7.48 13.92 -3.32
N LYS A 387 -7.80 15.18 -3.66
CA LYS A 387 -7.75 16.34 -2.78
C LYS A 387 -9.18 16.81 -2.53
N LYS A 388 -9.50 17.15 -1.28
CA LYS A 388 -10.76 17.79 -0.89
C LYS A 388 -10.49 19.25 -0.54
N SER A 389 -11.23 20.18 -1.15
CA SER A 389 -11.10 21.61 -0.87
C SER A 389 -12.45 22.23 -0.60
N SER A 390 -12.57 22.90 0.54
CA SER A 390 -13.77 23.68 0.87
C SER A 390 -13.81 24.98 0.08
N TYR A 391 -15.00 25.44 -0.27
CA TYR A 391 -15.21 26.75 -0.87
C TYR A 391 -16.38 27.46 -0.18
N ILE A 392 -16.27 28.78 -0.11
CA ILE A 392 -17.21 29.67 0.58
C ILE A 392 -17.47 30.85 -0.33
N TYR A 393 -18.74 31.06 -0.66
CA TYR A 393 -19.26 32.28 -1.25
C TYR A 393 -20.29 32.85 -0.28
N TYR A 394 -20.11 34.11 0.09
CA TYR A 394 -20.91 34.76 1.13
C TYR A 394 -21.45 36.08 0.61
N THR A 395 -22.72 36.35 0.86
CA THR A 395 -23.33 37.63 0.47
C THR A 395 -22.96 38.73 1.46
N ARG A 396 -23.00 39.99 0.99
CA ARG A 396 -22.68 41.16 1.81
C ARG A 396 -23.55 41.22 3.06
N ASP A 397 -24.85 40.98 2.93
CA ASP A 397 -25.82 41.11 4.01
C ASP A 397 -25.62 40.04 5.09
N LYS A 398 -25.33 38.80 4.69
CA LYS A 398 -24.97 37.75 5.66
C LYS A 398 -23.65 38.04 6.36
N LEU A 399 -22.64 38.54 5.63
CA LEU A 399 -21.37 38.92 6.25
C LEU A 399 -21.56 40.05 7.26
N TYR A 400 -22.41 41.03 6.92
CA TYR A 400 -22.75 42.13 7.83
C TYR A 400 -23.41 41.62 9.11
N GLY A 401 -24.36 40.69 8.99
CA GLY A 401 -25.00 40.06 10.14
C GLY A 401 -24.04 39.30 11.07
N ALA A 402 -22.97 38.72 10.52
CA ALA A 402 -21.94 38.00 11.29
C ALA A 402 -20.77 38.88 11.76
N LYS A 403 -20.72 40.16 11.36
CA LYS A 403 -19.58 41.07 11.56
C LYS A 403 -19.10 41.10 13.01
N GLU A 404 -20.00 41.43 13.93
CA GLU A 404 -19.66 41.68 15.33
C GLU A 404 -19.15 40.42 16.03
N ASP A 405 -19.70 39.25 15.69
CA ASP A 405 -19.26 37.98 16.26
C ASP A 405 -17.85 37.60 15.76
N ILE A 406 -17.58 37.74 14.46
CA ILE A 406 -16.25 37.45 13.90
C ILE A 406 -15.22 38.42 14.48
N VAL A 407 -15.51 39.72 14.52
CA VAL A 407 -14.62 40.74 15.10
C VAL A 407 -14.37 40.48 16.58
N ARG A 408 -15.40 40.10 17.35
CA ARG A 408 -15.25 39.78 18.77
C ARG A 408 -14.34 38.57 18.99
N ILE A 409 -14.53 37.49 18.22
CA ILE A 409 -13.68 36.29 18.29
C ILE A 409 -12.24 36.66 17.94
N ALA A 410 -12.01 37.31 16.80
CA ALA A 410 -10.68 37.71 16.35
C ALA A 410 -9.96 38.61 17.37
N ASN A 411 -10.67 39.55 18.00
CA ASN A 411 -10.09 40.41 19.03
C ASN A 411 -9.76 39.65 20.32
N ARG A 412 -10.55 38.64 20.73
CA ARG A 412 -10.24 37.78 21.88
C ARG A 412 -8.99 36.93 21.63
N GLU A 413 -8.79 36.51 20.39
CA GLU A 413 -7.57 35.83 19.92
C GLU A 413 -6.41 36.81 19.65
N ARG A 414 -6.63 38.11 19.81
CA ARG A 414 -5.66 39.20 19.56
C ARG A 414 -5.20 39.28 18.09
N LEU A 415 -6.03 38.80 17.16
CA LEU A 415 -5.80 38.84 15.72
C LEU A 415 -6.45 40.08 15.09
N THR A 416 -5.90 41.26 15.38
CA THR A 416 -6.49 42.55 14.96
C THR A 416 -6.58 42.71 13.44
N ALA A 417 -5.66 42.12 12.67
CA ALA A 417 -5.74 42.10 11.21
C ALA A 417 -6.93 41.27 10.66
N HIS A 418 -7.30 40.17 11.34
CA HIS A 418 -8.47 39.37 10.98
C HIS A 418 -9.76 40.15 11.26
N ALA A 419 -9.86 40.79 12.42
CA ALA A 419 -10.96 41.68 12.75
C ALA A 419 -11.08 42.82 11.72
N ASN A 420 -9.96 43.49 11.43
CA ASN A 420 -9.91 44.59 10.47
C ASN A 420 -10.38 44.15 9.07
N ALA A 421 -10.01 42.96 8.61
CA ALA A 421 -10.47 42.44 7.33
C ALA A 421 -12.01 42.43 7.24
N ILE A 422 -12.72 42.11 8.31
CA ILE A 422 -14.19 42.19 8.31
C ILE A 422 -14.66 43.65 8.34
N THR A 423 -14.10 44.47 9.23
CA THR A 423 -14.57 45.85 9.46
C THR A 423 -14.48 46.71 8.20
N VAL A 424 -13.35 46.70 7.50
CA VAL A 424 -13.11 47.57 6.32
C VAL A 424 -14.05 47.30 5.14
N ARG A 425 -14.75 46.16 5.10
CA ARG A 425 -15.75 45.84 4.07
C ARG A 425 -17.05 46.62 4.24
N PHE A 426 -17.20 47.30 5.38
CA PHE A 426 -18.38 48.08 5.78
C PHE A 426 -18.00 49.49 6.24
N GLU A 427 -16.78 49.93 5.95
CA GLU A 427 -16.32 51.31 6.05
C GLU A 427 -16.35 51.88 4.63
N ASP A 428 -16.77 53.14 4.47
CA ASP A 428 -16.80 53.83 3.18
C ASP A 428 -15.45 54.44 2.81
#